data_AF-A0A5A9XFR3-F1
#
_entry.id   AF-A0A5A9XFR3-F1
#
_cell.length_a   1.000
_cell.length_b   1.000
_cell.length_c   1.000
_cell.angle_alpha   90.00
_cell.angle_beta   90.00
_cell.angle_gamma   90.00
#
_symmetry.space_group_name_H-M   'P 1'
#
loop_
_entity.id
_entity.type
_entity.pdbx_description
1 polymer ?
#
loop_
_entity_poly.entity_id
_entity_poly.type
_entity_poly.pdbx_seq_one_letter_code
_entity_poly.pdbx_strand_id
1 'polypeptide(L)'
;MKNFFQFEQHKTSYRQETLAGVTTFLTMAYIIIVNPAILENAGIPKGPSVTATILAAVIGTVIMALWARRPFAIAPYMSENAFIAFVVVKVMGYPWQVALGAVFIAGVLFTLLTVFKIRSWLAESIPLSLKASFAVGIGLFLTFIGLTETGLVVLGVPGAPVKLGNISQPSVLLAMAGFLLVVVLMARRVRGALVIGIIATTIGSIALHITPLPTQFVSLPPSLSPILFKLDIVGALQPHFFPVVMVIFIMAFLDTVGTLIGLSMRADLLDENGNLPEIERPMLADALATMAAPLLGTSTTGAYIESAAGIEEGGRTGFSALVVAALFALSLFFAPLFTIVPPHAYGIALIVIGSFMIRPITQLNFDDFTELIPAFLTVVLMIFTYNIGVGMTSGMITYVLLKLFTGRAAEVKAGMWVLALLSLSLFFFLPKM
;
A
#
# COMPACT_ATOMS: atom_id res chain seq x y z
N MET A 1 -25.63 -16.98 9.11
CA MET A 1 -24.42 -16.22 9.49
C MET A 1 -23.44 -17.06 10.31
N LYS A 2 -23.74 -17.51 11.54
CA LYS A 2 -22.81 -18.35 12.35
C LYS A 2 -22.29 -19.60 11.63
N ASN A 3 -23.20 -20.39 11.02
CA ASN A 3 -22.82 -21.61 10.30
C ASN A 3 -22.04 -21.29 9.01
N PHE A 4 -22.38 -20.18 8.35
CA PHE A 4 -21.71 -19.74 7.11
C PHE A 4 -20.24 -19.37 7.36
N PHE A 5 -19.97 -18.69 8.48
CA PHE A 5 -18.62 -18.30 8.90
C PHE A 5 -17.95 -19.31 9.85
N GLN A 6 -18.58 -20.47 10.09
CA GLN A 6 -18.02 -21.56 10.90
C GLN A 6 -17.55 -21.10 12.30
N PHE A 7 -18.38 -20.30 13.00
CA PHE A 7 -18.01 -19.71 14.30
C PHE A 7 -17.59 -20.75 15.35
N GLU A 8 -18.21 -21.93 15.34
CA GLU A 8 -17.87 -23.03 16.26
C GLU A 8 -16.47 -23.59 15.98
N GLN A 9 -16.12 -23.79 14.70
CA GLN A 9 -14.79 -24.26 14.29
C GLN A 9 -13.69 -23.26 14.68
N HIS A 10 -13.99 -21.98 14.55
CA HIS A 10 -13.07 -20.89 14.89
C HIS A 10 -13.15 -20.42 16.35
N LYS A 11 -13.98 -21.07 17.19
CA LYS A 11 -14.19 -20.74 18.61
C LYS A 11 -14.43 -19.24 18.86
N THR A 12 -15.23 -18.60 18.02
CA THR A 12 -15.48 -17.14 18.04
C THR A 12 -16.94 -16.79 18.33
N SER A 13 -17.23 -15.51 18.53
CA SER A 13 -18.56 -14.98 18.82
C SER A 13 -18.84 -13.66 18.10
N TYR A 14 -20.11 -13.28 17.98
CA TYR A 14 -20.48 -11.99 17.38
C TYR A 14 -19.81 -10.80 18.07
N ARG A 15 -19.73 -10.83 19.41
CA ARG A 15 -19.08 -9.76 20.19
C ARG A 15 -17.60 -9.65 19.83
N GLN A 16 -16.90 -10.78 19.78
CA GLN A 16 -15.47 -10.86 19.49
C GLN A 16 -15.17 -10.42 18.05
N GLU A 17 -15.90 -10.94 17.06
CA GLU A 17 -15.70 -10.54 15.66
C GLU A 17 -16.08 -9.08 15.40
N THR A 18 -17.09 -8.54 16.12
CA THR A 18 -17.44 -7.11 16.01
C THR A 18 -16.33 -6.23 16.57
N LEU A 19 -15.79 -6.58 17.75
CA LEU A 19 -14.68 -5.84 18.35
C LEU A 19 -13.40 -5.92 17.50
N ALA A 20 -13.13 -7.08 16.92
CA ALA A 20 -12.05 -7.29 15.97
C ALA A 20 -12.22 -6.42 14.72
N GLY A 21 -13.42 -6.42 14.11
CA GLY A 21 -13.73 -5.58 12.97
C GLY A 21 -13.61 -4.08 13.26
N VAL A 22 -14.12 -3.61 14.41
CA VAL A 22 -13.94 -2.21 14.86
C VAL A 22 -12.46 -1.89 15.04
N THR A 23 -11.68 -2.81 15.63
CA THR A 23 -10.24 -2.60 15.84
C THR A 23 -9.49 -2.52 14.52
N THR A 24 -9.74 -3.43 13.58
CA THR A 24 -9.16 -3.39 12.22
C THR A 24 -9.54 -2.10 11.51
N PHE A 25 -10.80 -1.67 11.56
CA PHE A 25 -11.22 -0.42 10.94
C PHE A 25 -10.45 0.77 11.53
N LEU A 26 -10.32 0.86 12.86
CA LEU A 26 -9.60 1.96 13.51
C LEU A 26 -8.11 1.98 13.16
N THR A 27 -7.48 0.83 12.93
CA THR A 27 -6.06 0.77 12.56
C THR A 27 -5.82 1.12 11.10
N MET A 28 -6.78 0.90 10.20
CA MET A 28 -6.63 1.20 8.78
C MET A 28 -7.38 2.44 8.29
N ALA A 29 -8.26 3.06 9.09
CA ALA A 29 -9.10 4.18 8.67
C ALA A 29 -8.32 5.42 8.19
N TYR A 30 -7.03 5.52 8.51
CA TYR A 30 -6.15 6.54 7.95
C TYR A 30 -6.15 6.51 6.41
N ILE A 31 -6.40 5.36 5.78
CA ILE A 31 -6.36 5.23 4.32
C ILE A 31 -7.38 6.12 3.62
N ILE A 32 -8.50 6.41 4.28
CA ILE A 32 -9.57 7.31 3.78
C ILE A 32 -9.01 8.71 3.51
N ILE A 33 -7.94 9.09 4.21
CA ILE A 33 -7.30 10.39 4.10
C ILE A 33 -6.04 10.28 3.24
N VAL A 34 -5.20 9.30 3.53
CA VAL A 34 -3.85 9.21 2.96
C VAL A 34 -3.87 8.83 1.49
N ASN A 35 -4.71 7.88 1.06
CA ASN A 35 -4.77 7.49 -0.34
C ASN A 35 -5.23 8.64 -1.25
N PRO A 36 -6.33 9.35 -0.96
CA PRO A 36 -6.72 10.53 -1.72
C PRO A 36 -5.66 11.63 -1.76
N ALA A 37 -4.92 11.86 -0.67
CA ALA A 37 -3.86 12.86 -0.64
C ALA A 37 -2.66 12.47 -1.54
N ILE A 38 -2.31 11.19 -1.58
CA ILE A 38 -1.30 10.68 -2.53
C ILE A 38 -1.81 10.83 -3.97
N LEU A 39 -3.04 10.40 -4.25
CA LEU A 39 -3.60 10.46 -5.61
C LEU A 39 -3.87 11.89 -6.10
N GLU A 40 -4.07 12.85 -5.19
CA GLU A 40 -4.14 14.28 -5.52
C GLU A 40 -2.84 14.79 -6.16
N ASN A 41 -1.69 14.25 -5.74
CA ASN A 41 -0.41 14.55 -6.40
C ASN A 41 -0.37 14.05 -7.86
N ALA A 42 -1.12 13.00 -8.20
CA ALA A 42 -1.30 12.52 -9.56
C ALA A 42 -2.29 13.38 -10.40
N GLY A 43 -2.94 14.36 -9.79
CA GLY A 43 -4.00 15.17 -10.41
C GLY A 43 -5.39 14.54 -10.33
N ILE A 44 -5.59 13.50 -9.53
CA ILE A 44 -6.91 12.91 -9.27
C ILE A 44 -7.62 13.78 -8.21
N PRO A 45 -8.86 14.26 -8.46
CA PRO A 45 -9.56 15.12 -7.50
C PRO A 45 -9.76 14.46 -6.12
N LYS A 46 -9.37 15.16 -5.04
CA LYS A 46 -9.38 14.65 -3.66
C LYS A 46 -10.74 14.13 -3.21
N GLY A 47 -11.80 14.92 -3.38
CA GLY A 47 -13.17 14.54 -2.96
C GLY A 47 -13.66 13.24 -3.58
N PRO A 48 -13.75 13.14 -4.92
CA PRO A 48 -14.06 11.89 -5.61
C PRO A 48 -13.14 10.73 -5.22
N SER A 49 -11.84 10.99 -5.01
CA SER A 49 -10.89 9.97 -4.58
C SER A 49 -11.17 9.42 -3.17
N VAL A 50 -11.69 10.23 -2.23
CA VAL A 50 -12.16 9.76 -0.92
C VAL A 50 -13.30 8.75 -1.11
N THR A 51 -14.30 9.10 -1.92
CA THR A 51 -15.42 8.20 -2.25
C THR A 51 -14.92 6.91 -2.89
N ALA A 52 -14.03 7.00 -3.88
CA ALA A 52 -13.49 5.83 -4.58
C ALA A 52 -12.69 4.92 -3.65
N THR A 53 -11.88 5.50 -2.76
CA THR A 53 -11.10 4.77 -1.75
C THR A 53 -12.00 3.97 -0.84
N ILE A 54 -13.05 4.60 -0.30
CA ILE A 54 -13.99 3.95 0.60
C ILE A 54 -14.75 2.83 -0.12
N LEU A 55 -15.26 3.10 -1.33
CA LEU A 55 -16.00 2.09 -2.10
C LEU A 55 -15.12 0.91 -2.52
N ALA A 56 -13.89 1.16 -2.94
CA ALA A 56 -12.94 0.11 -3.26
C ALA A 56 -12.65 -0.77 -2.03
N ALA A 57 -12.47 -0.15 -0.85
CA ALA A 57 -12.30 -0.88 0.41
C ALA A 57 -13.55 -1.70 0.79
N VAL A 58 -14.75 -1.14 0.62
CA VAL A 58 -16.02 -1.86 0.85
C VAL A 58 -16.13 -3.05 -0.08
N ILE A 59 -15.96 -2.87 -1.39
CA ILE A 59 -16.11 -3.94 -2.39
C ILE A 59 -15.10 -5.06 -2.10
N GLY A 60 -13.81 -4.72 -1.99
CA GLY A 60 -12.78 -5.72 -1.73
C GLY A 60 -13.01 -6.46 -0.41
N THR A 61 -13.31 -5.72 0.66
CA THR A 61 -13.52 -6.32 1.99
C THR A 61 -14.77 -7.19 2.02
N VAL A 62 -15.84 -6.83 1.30
CA VAL A 62 -17.04 -7.68 1.18
C VAL A 62 -16.74 -8.95 0.40
N ILE A 63 -15.95 -8.88 -0.69
CA ILE A 63 -15.53 -10.08 -1.42
C ILE A 63 -14.69 -10.98 -0.51
N MET A 64 -13.70 -10.42 0.21
CA MET A 64 -12.89 -11.16 1.17
C MET A 64 -13.74 -11.80 2.28
N ALA A 65 -14.71 -11.06 2.82
CA ALA A 65 -15.63 -11.54 3.84
C ALA A 65 -16.49 -12.70 3.33
N LEU A 66 -17.21 -12.53 2.22
CA LEU A 66 -18.22 -13.49 1.80
C LEU A 66 -17.65 -14.66 0.99
N TRP A 67 -16.63 -14.42 0.16
CA TRP A 67 -16.02 -15.43 -0.70
C TRP A 67 -14.88 -16.18 0.00
N ALA A 68 -13.87 -15.45 0.47
CA ALA A 68 -12.70 -16.05 1.10
C ALA A 68 -12.93 -16.43 2.57
N ARG A 69 -13.92 -15.79 3.22
CA ARG A 69 -14.29 -16.03 4.62
C ARG A 69 -13.12 -15.82 5.60
N ARG A 70 -12.20 -14.93 5.26
CA ARG A 70 -11.03 -14.58 6.08
C ARG A 70 -11.21 -13.22 6.77
N PRO A 71 -10.62 -13.00 7.95
CA PRO A 71 -10.75 -11.76 8.73
C PRO A 71 -9.86 -10.64 8.20
N PHE A 72 -9.60 -10.61 6.89
CA PHE A 72 -8.69 -9.65 6.27
C PHE A 72 -9.50 -8.52 5.65
N ALA A 73 -9.15 -7.29 5.97
CA ALA A 73 -9.72 -6.13 5.29
C ALA A 73 -8.92 -5.84 4.01
N ILE A 74 -9.63 -5.38 2.97
CA ILE A 74 -9.03 -4.94 1.72
C ILE A 74 -9.19 -3.43 1.57
N ALA A 75 -8.13 -2.72 1.20
CA ALA A 75 -8.16 -1.30 0.86
C ALA A 75 -7.01 -0.95 -0.12
N PRO A 76 -6.91 0.28 -0.66
CA PRO A 76 -5.85 0.64 -1.62
C PRO A 76 -4.44 0.47 -1.06
N TYR A 77 -3.52 -0.26 -1.71
CA TYR A 77 -2.17 -0.48 -1.18
C TYR A 77 -1.34 0.81 -1.10
N MET A 78 -0.70 1.02 0.06
CA MET A 78 0.15 2.19 0.34
C MET A 78 1.46 2.21 -0.46
N SER A 79 1.99 1.05 -0.84
CA SER A 79 3.16 0.91 -1.71
C SER A 79 2.82 1.34 -3.14
N GLU A 80 1.68 0.88 -3.65
CA GLU A 80 1.30 1.03 -5.06
C GLU A 80 0.67 2.38 -5.38
N ASN A 81 -0.09 2.98 -4.45
CA ASN A 81 -0.62 4.33 -4.67
C ASN A 81 0.49 5.37 -4.83
N ALA A 82 1.58 5.25 -4.06
CA ALA A 82 2.75 6.11 -4.13
C ALA A 82 3.52 5.87 -5.45
N PHE A 83 3.66 4.62 -5.88
CA PHE A 83 4.24 4.30 -7.18
C PHE A 83 3.45 4.96 -8.32
N ILE A 84 2.13 4.83 -8.33
CA ILE A 84 1.28 5.44 -9.37
C ILE A 84 1.40 6.96 -9.36
N ALA A 85 1.22 7.60 -8.21
CA ALA A 85 1.16 9.05 -8.14
C ALA A 85 2.52 9.71 -8.41
N PHE A 86 3.55 9.26 -7.72
CA PHE A 86 4.85 9.92 -7.74
C PHE A 86 5.75 9.41 -8.86
N VAL A 87 5.72 8.12 -9.17
CA VAL A 87 6.63 7.57 -10.18
C VAL A 87 6.00 7.64 -11.56
N VAL A 88 4.86 7.00 -11.76
CA VAL A 88 4.25 6.88 -13.09
C VAL A 88 3.73 8.24 -13.58
N VAL A 89 3.06 8.99 -12.72
CA VAL A 89 2.46 10.26 -13.12
C VAL A 89 3.43 11.43 -12.99
N LYS A 90 4.04 11.65 -11.81
CA LYS A 90 4.93 12.82 -11.62
C LYS A 90 6.29 12.67 -12.32
N VAL A 91 7.01 11.57 -12.09
CA VAL A 91 8.38 11.39 -12.63
C VAL A 91 8.37 11.01 -14.11
N MET A 92 7.51 10.07 -14.52
CA MET A 92 7.46 9.60 -15.90
C MET A 92 6.52 10.42 -16.80
N GLY A 93 5.69 11.30 -16.21
CA GLY A 93 4.85 12.25 -16.95
C GLY A 93 3.60 11.64 -17.59
N TYR A 94 3.23 10.40 -17.26
CA TYR A 94 2.05 9.76 -17.85
C TYR A 94 0.75 10.29 -17.23
N PRO A 95 -0.35 10.38 -18.00
CA PRO A 95 -1.65 10.71 -17.43
C PRO A 95 -2.10 9.64 -16.43
N TRP A 96 -2.75 10.06 -15.33
CA TRP A 96 -3.24 9.13 -14.31
C TRP A 96 -4.26 8.12 -14.86
N GLN A 97 -4.99 8.47 -15.93
CA GLN A 97 -5.91 7.58 -16.63
C GLN A 97 -5.19 6.35 -17.19
N VAL A 98 -4.02 6.55 -17.81
CA VAL A 98 -3.18 5.47 -18.36
C VAL A 98 -2.63 4.62 -17.22
N ALA A 99 -2.20 5.26 -16.13
CA ALA A 99 -1.74 4.55 -14.93
C ALA A 99 -2.83 3.65 -14.32
N LEU A 100 -4.08 4.13 -14.20
CA LEU A 100 -5.21 3.31 -13.78
C LEU A 100 -5.55 2.20 -14.77
N GLY A 101 -5.33 2.44 -16.07
CA GLY A 101 -5.41 1.40 -17.10
C GLY A 101 -4.42 0.26 -16.85
N ALA A 102 -3.18 0.58 -16.45
CA ALA A 102 -2.20 -0.43 -16.08
C ALA A 102 -2.57 -1.18 -14.79
N VAL A 103 -3.14 -0.49 -13.79
CA VAL A 103 -3.67 -1.16 -12.58
C VAL A 103 -4.74 -2.18 -12.96
N PHE A 104 -5.65 -1.82 -13.86
CA PHE A 104 -6.69 -2.73 -14.32
C PHE A 104 -6.10 -3.95 -15.03
N ILE A 105 -5.16 -3.75 -15.95
CA ILE A 105 -4.47 -4.84 -16.66
C ILE A 105 -3.71 -5.72 -15.66
N ALA A 106 -2.99 -5.13 -14.71
CA ALA A 106 -2.28 -5.86 -13.67
C ALA A 106 -3.24 -6.71 -12.82
N GLY A 107 -4.41 -6.18 -12.47
CA GLY A 107 -5.48 -6.95 -11.79
C GLY A 107 -6.01 -8.11 -12.62
N VAL A 108 -6.19 -7.91 -13.94
CA VAL A 108 -6.56 -8.99 -14.87
C VAL A 108 -5.48 -10.07 -14.93
N LEU A 109 -4.23 -9.68 -15.12
CA LEU A 109 -3.08 -10.60 -15.13
C LEU A 109 -2.98 -11.37 -13.81
N PHE A 110 -3.19 -10.68 -12.69
CA PHE A 110 -3.16 -11.31 -11.37
C PHE A 110 -4.32 -12.29 -11.16
N THR A 111 -5.52 -11.94 -11.63
CA THR A 111 -6.67 -12.85 -11.62
C THR A 111 -6.39 -14.10 -12.45
N LEU A 112 -5.88 -13.94 -13.68
CA LEU A 112 -5.50 -15.06 -14.55
C LEU A 112 -4.45 -15.94 -13.89
N LEU A 113 -3.38 -15.36 -13.35
CA LEU A 113 -2.33 -16.10 -12.65
C LEU A 113 -2.87 -16.89 -11.46
N THR A 114 -3.79 -16.31 -10.70
CA THR A 114 -4.40 -16.97 -9.54
C THR A 114 -5.30 -18.13 -9.97
N VAL A 115 -6.08 -17.98 -11.04
CA VAL A 115 -6.92 -19.05 -11.61
C VAL A 115 -6.07 -20.19 -12.18
N PHE A 116 -4.98 -19.87 -12.90
CA PHE A 116 -4.06 -20.86 -13.47
C PHE A 116 -3.10 -21.50 -12.45
N LYS A 117 -3.16 -21.09 -11.18
CA LYS A 117 -2.34 -21.62 -10.07
C LYS A 117 -0.82 -21.53 -10.30
N ILE A 118 -0.35 -20.55 -11.09
CA ILE A 118 1.08 -20.35 -11.38
C ILE A 118 1.80 -19.59 -10.24
N ARG A 119 1.09 -19.27 -9.15
CA ARG A 119 1.58 -18.43 -8.04
C ARG A 119 2.82 -18.95 -7.33
N SER A 120 2.94 -20.26 -7.09
CA SER A 120 4.06 -20.81 -6.31
C SER A 120 5.37 -20.53 -7.04
N TRP A 121 5.37 -20.74 -8.35
CA TRP A 121 6.52 -20.45 -9.21
C TRP A 121 6.97 -18.98 -9.13
N LEU A 122 6.04 -18.01 -9.18
CA LEU A 122 6.39 -16.59 -9.14
C LEU A 122 6.87 -16.15 -7.75
N ALA A 123 6.16 -16.55 -6.68
CA ALA A 123 6.55 -16.21 -5.31
C ALA A 123 7.90 -16.81 -4.94
N GLU A 124 8.16 -18.04 -5.38
CA GLU A 124 9.42 -18.70 -5.14
C GLU A 124 10.58 -18.11 -5.92
N SER A 125 10.32 -17.45 -7.04
CA SER A 125 11.36 -16.94 -7.94
C SER A 125 12.11 -15.75 -7.36
N ILE A 126 11.47 -14.92 -6.54
CA ILE A 126 12.12 -13.73 -5.97
C ILE A 126 12.80 -14.10 -4.64
N PRO A 127 14.12 -13.88 -4.50
CA PRO A 127 14.86 -14.20 -3.27
C PRO A 127 14.37 -13.35 -2.10
N LEU A 128 14.57 -13.87 -0.88
CA LEU A 128 14.11 -13.23 0.35
C LEU A 128 14.76 -11.85 0.56
N SER A 129 16.04 -11.71 0.20
CA SER A 129 16.79 -10.46 0.26
C SER A 129 16.12 -9.33 -0.53
N LEU A 130 15.71 -9.60 -1.77
CA LEU A 130 15.01 -8.63 -2.62
C LEU A 130 13.61 -8.32 -2.10
N LYS A 131 12.87 -9.33 -1.62
CA LYS A 131 11.55 -9.08 -1.00
C LYS A 131 11.67 -8.15 0.22
N ALA A 132 12.66 -8.40 1.07
CA ALA A 132 12.95 -7.59 2.23
C ALA A 132 13.37 -6.17 1.83
N SER A 133 14.23 -6.01 0.81
CA SER A 133 14.65 -4.68 0.35
C SER A 133 13.54 -3.89 -0.34
N PHE A 134 12.59 -4.54 -1.03
CA PHE A 134 11.40 -3.85 -1.56
C PHE A 134 10.58 -3.22 -0.43
N ALA A 135 10.26 -3.99 0.61
CA ALA A 135 9.52 -3.48 1.76
C ALA A 135 10.25 -2.31 2.44
N VAL A 136 11.55 -2.45 2.70
CA VAL A 136 12.37 -1.40 3.33
C VAL A 136 12.47 -0.15 2.45
N GLY A 137 12.71 -0.32 1.15
CA GLY A 137 12.84 0.77 0.19
C GLY A 137 11.55 1.57 0.06
N ILE A 138 10.41 0.89 -0.06
CA ILE A 138 9.08 1.53 -0.09
C ILE A 138 8.80 2.25 1.23
N GLY A 139 9.11 1.64 2.37
CA GLY A 139 8.94 2.27 3.69
C GLY A 139 9.72 3.58 3.84
N LEU A 140 10.98 3.58 3.42
CA LEU A 140 11.82 4.79 3.43
C LEU A 140 11.35 5.82 2.39
N PHE A 141 10.84 5.39 1.23
CA PHE A 141 10.25 6.28 0.24
C PHE A 141 9.00 6.99 0.77
N LEU A 142 8.09 6.27 1.45
CA LEU A 142 6.93 6.84 2.13
C LEU A 142 7.36 7.79 3.26
N THR A 143 8.39 7.43 4.01
CA THR A 143 8.96 8.31 5.05
C THR A 143 9.46 9.60 4.42
N PHE A 144 10.17 9.54 3.31
CA PHE A 144 10.67 10.71 2.60
C PHE A 144 9.52 11.62 2.11
N ILE A 145 8.46 11.04 1.53
CA ILE A 145 7.25 11.79 1.17
C ILE A 145 6.65 12.45 2.40
N GLY A 146 6.45 11.71 3.50
CA GLY A 146 5.91 12.26 4.74
C GLY A 146 6.76 13.41 5.32
N LEU A 147 8.08 13.31 5.24
CA LEU A 147 8.98 14.40 5.64
C LEU A 147 8.83 15.65 4.75
N THR A 148 8.55 15.48 3.46
CA THR A 148 8.26 16.59 2.55
C THR A 148 6.88 17.20 2.82
N GLU A 149 5.85 16.38 2.99
CA GLU A 149 4.47 16.82 3.26
C GLU A 149 4.33 17.52 4.62
N THR A 150 5.15 17.15 5.60
CA THR A 150 5.24 17.84 6.91
C THR A 150 6.03 19.15 6.85
N GLY A 151 6.75 19.41 5.76
CA GLY A 151 7.62 20.57 5.61
C GLY A 151 8.95 20.45 6.37
N LEU A 152 9.27 19.28 6.94
CA LEU A 152 10.56 19.01 7.59
C LEU A 152 11.69 18.92 6.56
N VAL A 153 11.41 18.37 5.39
CA VAL A 153 12.34 18.28 4.27
C VAL A 153 11.82 19.11 3.11
N VAL A 154 12.63 20.03 2.61
CA VAL A 154 12.30 20.88 1.46
C VAL A 154 13.39 20.79 0.39
N LEU A 155 13.09 21.26 -0.81
CA LEU A 155 14.06 21.33 -1.90
C LEU A 155 15.26 22.19 -1.49
N GLY A 156 16.45 21.66 -1.78
CA GLY A 156 17.73 22.28 -1.49
C GLY A 156 18.25 23.12 -2.65
N VAL A 157 19.54 22.96 -2.94
CA VAL A 157 20.26 23.68 -4.01
C VAL A 157 20.97 22.69 -4.94
N PRO A 158 21.39 23.08 -6.15
CA PRO A 158 22.19 22.21 -7.00
C PRO A 158 23.40 21.61 -6.24
N GLY A 159 23.55 20.29 -6.28
CA GLY A 159 24.57 19.54 -5.51
C GLY A 159 24.15 19.10 -4.10
N ALA A 160 23.10 19.71 -3.53
CA ALA A 160 22.50 19.32 -2.25
C ALA A 160 20.96 19.35 -2.39
N PRO A 161 20.33 18.30 -2.97
CA PRO A 161 18.97 18.35 -3.50
C PRO A 161 17.88 18.57 -2.44
N VAL A 162 18.18 18.29 -1.17
CA VAL A 162 17.26 18.49 -0.04
C VAL A 162 17.94 19.24 1.09
N LYS A 163 17.15 19.98 1.86
CA LYS A 163 17.57 20.65 3.09
C LYS A 163 16.47 20.59 4.15
N LEU A 164 16.84 20.92 5.38
CA LEU A 164 15.91 21.09 6.49
C LEU A 164 14.96 22.27 6.20
N GLY A 165 13.67 22.05 6.41
CA GLY A 165 12.66 23.10 6.33
C GLY A 165 12.69 24.07 7.50
N ASN A 166 11.83 25.09 7.46
CA ASN A 166 11.75 26.07 8.54
C ASN A 166 10.98 25.50 9.73
N ILE A 167 11.71 24.97 10.73
CA ILE A 167 11.14 24.38 11.95
C ILE A 167 10.30 25.40 12.74
N SER A 168 10.57 26.71 12.63
CA SER A 168 9.78 27.72 13.33
C SER A 168 8.38 27.92 12.74
N GLN A 169 8.07 27.31 11.59
CA GLN A 169 6.72 27.38 11.03
C GLN A 169 5.74 26.59 11.90
N PRO A 170 4.58 27.17 12.25
CA PRO A 170 3.57 26.49 13.08
C PRO A 170 3.10 25.15 12.53
N SER A 171 2.99 24.99 11.20
CA SER A 171 2.61 23.72 10.55
C SER A 171 3.63 22.61 10.80
N VAL A 172 4.93 22.92 10.73
CA VAL A 172 6.03 21.98 10.96
C VAL A 172 6.07 21.58 12.44
N LEU A 173 5.91 22.54 13.36
CA LEU A 173 5.84 22.25 14.79
C LEU A 173 4.65 21.36 15.14
N LEU A 174 3.48 21.63 14.55
CA LEU A 174 2.30 20.79 14.69
C LEU A 174 2.53 19.37 14.16
N ALA A 175 3.21 19.22 13.02
CA ALA A 175 3.57 17.91 12.49
C ALA A 175 4.52 17.15 13.43
N MET A 176 5.54 17.82 13.97
CA MET A 176 6.48 17.22 14.93
C MET A 176 5.77 16.79 16.22
N ALA A 177 4.91 17.66 16.77
CA ALA A 177 4.10 17.35 17.94
C ALA A 177 3.11 16.20 17.67
N GLY A 178 2.49 16.20 16.49
CA GLY A 178 1.60 15.14 16.02
C GLY A 178 2.30 13.79 15.87
N PHE A 179 3.47 13.78 15.24
CA PHE A 179 4.31 12.60 15.13
C PHE A 179 4.68 12.05 16.52
N LEU A 180 5.13 12.92 17.42
CA LEU A 180 5.47 12.53 18.79
C LEU A 180 4.24 11.95 19.52
N LEU A 181 3.07 12.58 19.38
CA LEU A 181 1.82 12.08 19.93
C LEU A 181 1.50 10.68 19.41
N VAL A 182 1.57 10.45 18.09
CA VAL A 182 1.34 9.12 17.49
C VAL A 182 2.31 8.11 18.09
N VAL A 183 3.61 8.40 18.09
CA VAL A 183 4.64 7.49 18.62
C VAL A 183 4.38 7.17 20.09
N VAL A 184 4.03 8.15 20.92
CA VAL A 184 3.68 7.95 22.34
C VAL A 184 2.43 7.08 22.49
N LEU A 185 1.37 7.35 21.73
CA LEU A 185 0.14 6.56 21.75
C LEU A 185 0.41 5.11 21.32
N MET A 186 1.27 4.92 20.32
CA MET A 186 1.68 3.60 19.84
C MET A 186 2.54 2.85 20.85
N ALA A 187 3.50 3.54 21.50
CA ALA A 187 4.28 2.97 22.59
C ALA A 187 3.39 2.53 23.77
N ARG A 188 2.28 3.26 23.99
CA ARG A 188 1.22 2.90 24.95
C ARG A 188 0.19 1.90 24.42
N ARG A 189 0.40 1.36 23.21
CA ARG A 189 -0.48 0.39 22.54
C ARG A 189 -1.93 0.86 22.39
N VAL A 190 -2.14 2.16 22.17
CA VAL A 190 -3.46 2.74 21.91
C VAL A 190 -3.92 2.40 20.49
N ARG A 191 -5.13 1.85 20.36
CA ARG A 191 -5.73 1.49 19.06
C ARG A 191 -6.08 2.76 18.27
N GLY A 192 -5.84 2.74 16.97
CA GLY A 192 -6.10 3.89 16.11
C GLY A 192 -5.18 5.09 16.36
N ALA A 193 -3.99 4.89 16.97
CA ALA A 193 -3.04 5.96 17.26
C ALA A 193 -2.73 6.86 16.05
N LEU A 194 -2.61 6.28 14.86
CA LEU A 194 -2.44 7.03 13.60
C LEU A 194 -3.59 8.00 13.35
N VAL A 195 -4.83 7.50 13.40
CA VAL A 195 -6.06 8.30 13.18
C VAL A 195 -6.17 9.40 14.24
N ILE A 196 -5.92 9.07 15.50
CA ILE A 196 -5.95 10.04 16.61
C ILE A 196 -4.92 11.15 16.36
N GLY A 197 -3.70 10.79 15.94
CA GLY A 197 -2.66 11.76 15.62
C GLY A 197 -3.07 12.69 14.48
N ILE A 198 -3.57 12.13 13.37
CA ILE A 198 -4.03 12.92 12.23
C ILE A 198 -5.13 13.91 12.67
N ILE A 199 -6.12 13.43 13.43
CA ILE A 199 -7.22 14.27 13.93
C ILE A 199 -6.70 15.35 14.87
N ALA A 200 -5.86 15.00 15.85
CA ALA A 200 -5.31 15.95 16.81
C ALA A 200 -4.47 17.05 16.13
N THR A 201 -3.61 16.68 15.17
CA THR A 201 -2.83 17.64 14.38
C THR A 201 -3.72 18.50 13.51
N THR A 202 -4.78 17.94 12.92
CA THR A 202 -5.76 18.70 12.12
C THR A 202 -6.51 19.72 12.99
N ILE A 203 -6.97 19.32 14.18
CA ILE A 203 -7.64 20.22 15.12
C ILE A 203 -6.70 21.35 15.57
N GLY A 204 -5.43 21.02 15.89
CA GLY A 204 -4.42 22.03 16.20
C GLY A 204 -4.18 23.00 15.05
N SER A 205 -4.19 22.50 13.81
CA SER A 205 -4.08 23.30 12.58
C SER A 205 -5.26 24.26 12.39
N ILE A 206 -6.49 23.80 12.69
CA ILE A 206 -7.70 24.62 12.66
C ILE A 206 -7.65 25.71 13.75
N ALA A 207 -7.24 25.35 14.97
CA ALA A 207 -7.13 26.29 16.08
C ALA A 207 -6.12 27.41 15.80
N LEU A 208 -5.04 27.10 15.08
CA LEU A 208 -4.04 28.06 14.63
C LEU A 208 -4.43 28.79 13.32
N HIS A 209 -5.64 28.58 12.80
CA HIS A 209 -6.17 29.19 11.58
C HIS A 209 -5.32 28.89 10.31
N ILE A 210 -4.54 27.80 10.34
CA ILE A 210 -3.75 27.31 9.20
C ILE A 210 -4.67 26.54 8.24
N THR A 211 -5.61 25.77 8.79
CA THR A 211 -6.60 25.00 8.03
C THR A 211 -7.98 25.62 8.23
N PRO A 212 -8.75 25.89 7.16
CA PRO A 212 -10.10 26.43 7.30
C PRO A 212 -11.02 25.43 8.01
N LEU A 213 -12.07 25.89 8.68
CA LEU A 213 -13.08 25.02 9.28
C LEU A 213 -13.85 24.24 8.20
N PRO A 214 -14.32 23.02 8.50
CA PRO A 214 -15.14 22.27 7.56
C PRO A 214 -16.46 23.01 7.36
N THR A 215 -16.91 23.12 6.12
CA THR A 215 -18.19 23.76 5.80
C THR A 215 -19.37 22.98 6.37
N GLN A 216 -19.23 21.65 6.47
CA GLN A 216 -20.25 20.72 6.97
C GLN A 216 -19.56 19.50 7.61
N PHE A 217 -20.20 18.86 8.59
CA PHE A 217 -19.69 17.63 9.22
C PHE A 217 -20.17 16.35 8.52
N VAL A 218 -21.38 16.40 7.96
CA VAL A 218 -22.03 15.29 7.27
C VAL A 218 -22.50 15.80 5.92
N SER A 219 -22.20 15.05 4.85
CA SER A 219 -22.68 15.35 3.51
C SER A 219 -23.01 14.08 2.75
N LEU A 220 -23.68 14.24 1.61
CA LEU A 220 -23.67 13.17 0.62
C LEU A 220 -22.23 12.95 0.12
N PRO A 221 -21.87 11.71 -0.25
CA PRO A 221 -20.52 11.41 -0.72
C PRO A 221 -20.20 12.22 -1.98
N PRO A 222 -18.97 12.78 -2.11
CA PRO A 222 -18.53 13.45 -3.33
C PRO A 222 -18.77 12.59 -4.57
N SER A 223 -19.27 13.21 -5.64
CA SER A 223 -19.57 12.52 -6.90
C SER A 223 -18.33 11.87 -7.51
N LEU A 224 -18.44 10.61 -7.93
CA LEU A 224 -17.38 9.91 -8.66
C LEU A 224 -17.28 10.31 -10.12
N SER A 225 -18.23 11.08 -10.66
CA SER A 225 -18.29 11.42 -12.09
C SER A 225 -16.97 11.93 -12.72
N PRO A 226 -16.06 12.65 -12.01
CA PRO A 226 -14.81 13.09 -12.61
C PRO A 226 -13.79 11.97 -12.85
N ILE A 227 -13.92 10.83 -12.16
CA ILE A 227 -12.90 9.75 -12.15
C ILE A 227 -13.46 8.38 -12.53
N LEU A 228 -14.78 8.17 -12.40
CA LEU A 228 -15.44 6.91 -12.68
C LEU A 228 -15.30 6.52 -14.16
N PHE A 229 -14.82 5.31 -14.42
CA PHE A 229 -14.56 4.77 -15.76
C PHE A 229 -13.67 5.66 -16.65
N LYS A 230 -12.79 6.46 -16.04
CA LYS A 230 -11.82 7.30 -16.77
C LYS A 230 -10.48 6.63 -17.03
N LEU A 231 -10.30 5.38 -16.63
CA LEU A 231 -9.09 4.63 -16.95
C LEU A 231 -8.90 4.48 -18.47
N ASP A 232 -7.65 4.48 -18.91
CA ASP A 232 -7.26 4.29 -20.30
C ASP A 232 -6.48 2.98 -20.48
N ILE A 233 -7.22 1.91 -20.80
CA ILE A 233 -6.65 0.58 -21.07
C ILE A 233 -5.84 0.59 -22.38
N VAL A 234 -6.28 1.36 -23.38
CA VAL A 234 -5.64 1.38 -24.70
C VAL A 234 -4.26 2.02 -24.60
N GLY A 235 -4.15 3.14 -23.87
CA GLY A 235 -2.87 3.75 -23.53
C GLY A 235 -1.96 2.80 -22.75
N ALA A 236 -2.53 2.05 -21.81
CA ALA A 236 -1.76 1.14 -20.96
C ALA A 236 -1.25 -0.13 -21.69
N LEU A 237 -1.87 -0.51 -22.81
CA LEU A 237 -1.44 -1.63 -23.66
C LEU A 237 -0.30 -1.27 -24.63
N GLN A 238 0.06 0.01 -24.73
CA GLN A 238 1.12 0.43 -25.63
C GLN A 238 2.48 -0.14 -25.17
N PRO A 239 3.37 -0.59 -26.08
CA PRO A 239 4.61 -1.30 -25.72
C PRO A 239 5.50 -0.57 -24.71
N HIS A 240 5.61 0.75 -24.82
CA HIS A 240 6.42 1.57 -23.90
C HIS A 240 5.88 1.64 -22.45
N PHE A 241 4.62 1.27 -22.22
CA PHE A 241 3.99 1.27 -20.89
C PHE A 241 3.97 -0.12 -20.25
N PHE A 242 4.30 -1.16 -21.02
CA PHE A 242 4.38 -2.54 -20.55
C PHE A 242 5.29 -2.72 -19.32
N PRO A 243 6.46 -2.06 -19.20
CA PRO A 243 7.28 -2.17 -17.99
C PRO A 243 6.56 -1.68 -16.72
N VAL A 244 5.75 -0.63 -16.82
CA VAL A 244 4.96 -0.10 -15.70
C VAL A 244 3.90 -1.10 -15.27
N VAL A 245 3.17 -1.68 -16.22
CA VAL A 245 2.19 -2.75 -15.97
C VAL A 245 2.85 -3.92 -15.24
N MET A 246 4.05 -4.31 -15.67
CA MET A 246 4.80 -5.42 -15.08
C MET A 246 5.23 -5.11 -13.64
N VAL A 247 5.72 -3.90 -13.36
CA VAL A 247 6.09 -3.49 -12.00
C VAL A 247 4.87 -3.51 -11.08
N ILE A 248 3.74 -2.92 -11.50
CA ILE A 248 2.48 -2.94 -10.73
C ILE A 248 2.05 -4.38 -10.46
N PHE A 249 2.06 -5.23 -11.48
CA PHE A 249 1.70 -6.64 -11.35
C PHE A 249 2.59 -7.40 -10.35
N ILE A 250 3.91 -7.20 -10.42
CA ILE A 250 4.85 -7.86 -9.49
C ILE A 250 4.66 -7.33 -8.06
N MET A 251 4.51 -6.01 -7.90
CA MET A 251 4.24 -5.39 -6.60
C MET A 251 2.95 -5.94 -6.00
N ALA A 252 1.84 -5.88 -6.73
CA ALA A 252 0.55 -6.41 -6.29
C ALA A 252 0.65 -7.88 -5.88
N PHE A 253 1.30 -8.70 -6.71
CA PHE A 253 1.49 -10.11 -6.40
C PHE A 253 2.30 -10.33 -5.11
N LEU A 254 3.42 -9.63 -4.94
CA LEU A 254 4.28 -9.77 -3.77
C LEU A 254 3.60 -9.26 -2.50
N ASP A 255 2.92 -8.12 -2.59
CA ASP A 255 2.22 -7.50 -1.47
C ASP A 255 1.04 -8.38 -1.02
N THR A 256 0.27 -8.94 -1.96
CA THR A 256 -0.80 -9.91 -1.63
C THR A 256 -0.23 -11.15 -0.95
N VAL A 257 0.79 -11.80 -1.53
CA VAL A 257 1.35 -13.04 -0.95
C VAL A 257 1.96 -12.77 0.43
N GLY A 258 2.78 -11.72 0.54
CA GLY A 258 3.43 -11.34 1.79
C GLY A 258 2.41 -11.03 2.88
N THR A 259 1.37 -10.26 2.55
CA THR A 259 0.36 -9.86 3.54
C THR A 259 -0.55 -11.01 3.92
N LEU A 260 -1.02 -11.82 2.97
CA LEU A 260 -1.89 -12.96 3.28
C LEU A 260 -1.19 -14.00 4.14
N ILE A 261 0.08 -14.30 3.87
CA ILE A 261 0.86 -15.22 4.71
C ILE A 261 1.10 -14.59 6.08
N GLY A 262 1.55 -13.33 6.14
CA GLY A 262 1.83 -12.64 7.40
C GLY A 262 0.61 -12.51 8.31
N LEU A 263 -0.57 -12.21 7.76
CA LEU A 263 -1.82 -12.15 8.51
C LEU A 263 -2.30 -13.54 8.92
N SER A 264 -2.17 -14.54 8.05
CA SER A 264 -2.54 -15.91 8.35
C SER A 264 -1.70 -16.52 9.47
N MET A 265 -0.41 -16.19 9.55
CA MET A 265 0.46 -16.55 10.68
C MET A 265 -0.10 -16.01 12.01
N ARG A 266 -0.53 -14.74 12.04
CA ARG A 266 -1.10 -14.14 13.26
C ARG A 266 -2.50 -14.64 13.57
N ALA A 267 -3.25 -15.05 12.55
CA ALA A 267 -4.61 -15.55 12.69
C ALA A 267 -4.69 -17.05 13.03
N ASP A 268 -3.55 -17.74 13.10
CA ASP A 268 -3.49 -19.19 13.29
C ASP A 268 -4.29 -19.94 12.20
N LEU A 269 -4.08 -19.50 10.95
CA LEU A 269 -4.78 -20.03 9.76
C LEU A 269 -3.87 -20.83 8.83
N LEU A 270 -2.59 -21.00 9.17
CA LEU A 270 -1.64 -21.77 8.37
C LEU A 270 -1.70 -23.26 8.71
N ASP A 271 -1.37 -24.10 7.74
CA ASP A 271 -1.16 -25.53 7.94
C ASP A 271 0.22 -25.84 8.54
N GLU A 272 0.48 -27.12 8.81
CA GLU A 272 1.74 -27.62 9.38
C GLU A 272 2.98 -27.29 8.53
N ASN A 273 2.79 -27.07 7.23
CA ASN A 273 3.85 -26.70 6.29
C ASN A 273 4.00 -25.18 6.15
N GLY A 274 3.24 -24.39 6.91
CA GLY A 274 3.24 -22.92 6.84
C GLY A 274 2.49 -22.35 5.63
N ASN A 275 1.67 -23.15 4.94
CA ASN A 275 0.85 -22.69 3.82
C ASN A 275 -0.54 -22.29 4.30
N LEU A 276 -1.15 -21.32 3.62
CA LEU A 276 -2.54 -20.93 3.88
C LEU A 276 -3.49 -21.85 3.09
N PRO A 277 -4.37 -22.63 3.75
CA PRO A 277 -5.37 -23.42 3.07
C PRO A 277 -6.32 -22.54 2.26
N GLU A 278 -6.60 -22.98 1.02
CA GLU A 278 -7.45 -22.28 0.06
C GLU A 278 -7.01 -20.85 -0.25
N ILE A 279 -5.70 -20.56 -0.22
CA ILE A 279 -5.13 -19.24 -0.52
C ILE A 279 -5.56 -18.67 -1.89
N GLU A 280 -6.07 -19.49 -2.82
CA GLU A 280 -6.69 -19.03 -4.07
C GLU A 280 -7.86 -18.07 -3.80
N ARG A 281 -8.69 -18.34 -2.79
CA ARG A 281 -9.87 -17.53 -2.51
C ARG A 281 -9.53 -16.11 -2.05
N PRO A 282 -8.67 -15.90 -1.03
CA PRO A 282 -8.26 -14.55 -0.64
C PRO A 282 -7.44 -13.86 -1.72
N MET A 283 -6.60 -14.57 -2.49
CA MET A 283 -5.88 -13.97 -3.62
C MET A 283 -6.83 -13.50 -4.73
N LEU A 284 -7.84 -14.30 -5.08
CA LEU A 284 -8.86 -13.89 -6.06
C LEU A 284 -9.69 -12.71 -5.55
N ALA A 285 -10.02 -12.68 -4.25
CA ALA A 285 -10.70 -11.53 -3.66
C ALA A 285 -9.88 -10.25 -3.84
N ASP A 286 -8.56 -10.35 -3.65
CA ASP A 286 -7.63 -9.24 -3.83
C ASP A 286 -7.51 -8.81 -5.30
N ALA A 287 -7.31 -9.77 -6.20
CA ALA A 287 -7.19 -9.51 -7.62
C ALA A 287 -8.46 -8.86 -8.22
N LEU A 288 -9.64 -9.33 -7.81
CA LEU A 288 -10.93 -8.77 -8.23
C LEU A 288 -11.16 -7.37 -7.66
N ALA A 289 -10.77 -7.13 -6.41
CA ALA A 289 -10.81 -5.80 -5.82
C ALA A 289 -9.90 -4.83 -6.62
N THR A 290 -8.70 -5.29 -6.99
CA THR A 290 -7.74 -4.53 -7.80
C THR A 290 -8.22 -4.25 -9.21
N MET A 291 -9.03 -5.14 -9.79
CA MET A 291 -9.71 -4.86 -11.04
C MET A 291 -10.82 -3.81 -10.87
N ALA A 292 -11.56 -3.85 -9.76
CA ALA A 292 -12.67 -2.91 -9.50
C ALA A 292 -12.20 -1.50 -9.14
N ALA A 293 -11.08 -1.38 -8.42
CA ALA A 293 -10.54 -0.11 -7.93
C ALA A 293 -10.26 0.95 -9.02
N PRO A 294 -9.56 0.66 -10.13
CA PRO A 294 -9.33 1.63 -11.20
C PRO A 294 -10.61 1.99 -11.95
N LEU A 295 -11.63 1.12 -11.99
CA LEU A 295 -12.95 1.46 -12.53
C LEU A 295 -13.62 2.57 -11.71
N LEU A 296 -13.41 2.57 -10.39
CA LEU A 296 -13.86 3.61 -9.46
C LEU A 296 -12.97 4.86 -9.49
N GLY A 297 -11.81 4.80 -10.15
CA GLY A 297 -10.87 5.91 -10.21
C GLY A 297 -9.83 5.93 -9.07
N THR A 298 -9.52 4.77 -8.46
CA THR A 298 -8.48 4.66 -7.43
C THR A 298 -7.43 3.59 -7.77
N SER A 299 -6.32 3.59 -7.04
CA SER A 299 -5.18 2.70 -7.24
C SER A 299 -5.46 1.26 -6.79
N THR A 300 -4.47 0.38 -7.03
CA THR A 300 -4.48 -1.03 -6.63
C THR A 300 -4.94 -1.22 -5.19
N THR A 301 -5.73 -2.27 -4.95
CA THR A 301 -6.19 -2.67 -3.61
C THR A 301 -5.58 -3.97 -3.16
N GLY A 302 -5.68 -4.20 -1.86
CA GLY A 302 -4.85 -5.18 -1.21
C GLY A 302 -5.38 -5.61 0.14
N ALA A 303 -5.09 -6.84 0.56
CA ALA A 303 -5.22 -7.24 1.95
C ALA A 303 -4.31 -6.36 2.83
N TYR A 304 -4.84 -5.79 3.90
CA TYR A 304 -4.15 -4.84 4.76
C TYR A 304 -3.50 -5.48 5.98
N ILE A 305 -2.23 -5.17 6.23
CA ILE A 305 -1.46 -5.73 7.37
C ILE A 305 -2.02 -5.28 8.72
N GLU A 306 -2.72 -4.15 8.77
CA GLU A 306 -3.42 -3.60 9.93
C GLU A 306 -4.55 -4.50 10.43
N SER A 307 -5.03 -5.43 9.58
CA SER A 307 -5.95 -6.49 9.99
C SER A 307 -5.37 -7.35 11.12
N ALA A 308 -4.04 -7.37 11.28
CA ALA A 308 -3.37 -8.01 12.41
C ALA A 308 -3.90 -7.55 13.76
N ALA A 309 -4.25 -6.27 13.92
CA ALA A 309 -4.75 -5.75 15.19
C ALA A 309 -6.13 -6.34 15.54
N GLY A 310 -7.05 -6.44 14.58
CA GLY A 310 -8.34 -7.11 14.83
C GLY A 310 -8.19 -8.62 15.00
N ILE A 311 -7.23 -9.24 14.32
CA ILE A 311 -6.88 -10.65 14.52
C ILE A 311 -6.36 -10.89 15.95
N GLU A 312 -5.52 -10.01 16.48
CA GLU A 312 -5.03 -10.07 17.86
C GLU A 312 -6.16 -9.89 18.88
N GLU A 313 -7.23 -9.15 18.52
CA GLU A 313 -8.48 -9.05 19.30
C GLU A 313 -9.39 -10.28 19.18
N GLY A 314 -8.94 -11.31 18.46
CA GLY A 314 -9.65 -12.58 18.33
C GLY A 314 -10.54 -12.67 17.10
N GLY A 315 -10.41 -11.78 16.12
CA GLY A 315 -11.06 -11.93 14.82
C GLY A 315 -10.49 -13.13 14.05
N ARG A 316 -11.36 -14.03 13.60
CA ARG A 316 -10.95 -15.26 12.91
C ARG A 316 -11.69 -15.51 11.61
N THR A 317 -12.82 -14.84 11.38
CA THR A 317 -13.69 -15.13 10.25
C THR A 317 -13.96 -13.91 9.37
N GLY A 318 -14.54 -14.15 8.20
CA GLY A 318 -15.04 -13.09 7.33
C GLY A 318 -16.09 -12.15 7.96
N PHE A 319 -16.69 -12.51 9.11
CA PHE A 319 -17.60 -11.58 9.81
C PHE A 319 -16.86 -10.33 10.31
N SER A 320 -15.64 -10.48 10.82
CA SER A 320 -14.78 -9.34 11.19
C SER A 320 -14.59 -8.38 10.02
N ALA A 321 -14.29 -8.92 8.83
CA ALA A 321 -14.15 -8.14 7.61
C ALA A 321 -15.48 -7.47 7.20
N LEU A 322 -16.62 -8.14 7.35
CA LEU A 322 -17.92 -7.54 7.06
C LEU A 322 -18.23 -6.32 7.93
N VAL A 323 -17.82 -6.36 9.21
CA VAL A 323 -17.92 -5.22 10.13
C VAL A 323 -17.04 -4.06 9.65
N VAL A 324 -15.81 -4.35 9.20
CA VAL A 324 -14.92 -3.33 8.61
C VAL A 324 -15.57 -2.69 7.37
N ALA A 325 -16.12 -3.49 6.46
CA ALA A 325 -16.81 -2.98 5.28
C ALA A 325 -18.01 -2.10 5.64
N ALA A 326 -18.80 -2.48 6.65
CA ALA A 326 -19.90 -1.66 7.13
C ALA A 326 -19.42 -0.31 7.68
N LEU A 327 -18.34 -0.29 8.46
CA LEU A 327 -17.75 0.94 9.00
C LEU A 327 -17.17 1.84 7.91
N PHE A 328 -16.52 1.27 6.89
CA PHE A 328 -16.12 2.03 5.71
C PHE A 328 -17.34 2.60 4.97
N ALA A 329 -18.38 1.82 4.74
CA ALA A 329 -19.60 2.32 4.09
C ALA A 329 -20.23 3.49 4.90
N LEU A 330 -20.24 3.39 6.23
CA LEU A 330 -20.71 4.49 7.09
C LEU A 330 -19.80 5.73 7.00
N SER A 331 -18.50 5.56 6.79
CA SER A 331 -17.56 6.68 6.63
C SER A 331 -17.85 7.56 5.41
N LEU A 332 -18.57 7.06 4.39
CA LEU A 332 -18.95 7.84 3.21
C LEU A 332 -19.71 9.13 3.56
N PHE A 333 -20.54 9.11 4.60
CA PHE A 333 -21.33 10.27 5.03
C PHE A 333 -20.48 11.34 5.75
N PHE A 334 -19.25 10.98 6.16
CA PHE A 334 -18.31 11.85 6.86
C PHE A 334 -17.18 12.35 5.93
N ALA A 335 -17.34 12.24 4.62
CA ALA A 335 -16.38 12.69 3.61
C ALA A 335 -15.79 14.10 3.84
N PRO A 336 -16.59 15.13 4.26
CA PRO A 336 -16.06 16.47 4.52
C PRO A 336 -14.94 16.50 5.57
N LEU A 337 -15.00 15.61 6.57
CA LEU A 337 -14.03 15.51 7.65
C LEU A 337 -12.69 14.93 7.18
N PHE A 338 -12.69 14.15 6.11
CA PHE A 338 -11.47 13.58 5.55
C PHE A 338 -10.81 14.52 4.54
N THR A 339 -11.60 15.32 3.82
CA THR A 339 -11.07 16.23 2.79
C THR A 339 -10.33 17.45 3.36
N ILE A 340 -10.67 17.87 4.58
CA ILE A 340 -10.06 19.02 5.26
C ILE A 340 -8.65 18.74 5.81
N VAL A 341 -8.27 17.47 5.94
CA VAL A 341 -7.01 17.09 6.55
C VAL A 341 -5.84 17.68 5.75
N PRO A 342 -4.98 18.50 6.38
CA PRO A 342 -3.90 19.18 5.69
C PRO A 342 -2.66 18.28 5.49
N PRO A 343 -1.77 18.64 4.55
CA PRO A 343 -0.50 17.93 4.28
C PRO A 343 0.30 17.53 5.50
N HIS A 344 0.54 18.49 6.39
CA HIS A 344 1.36 18.27 7.59
C HIS A 344 0.71 17.35 8.62
N ALA A 345 -0.59 17.06 8.51
CA ALA A 345 -1.29 16.12 9.38
C ALA A 345 -1.29 14.68 8.85
N TYR A 346 -1.44 14.45 7.54
CA TYR A 346 -1.32 13.08 7.00
C TYR A 346 0.13 12.66 6.77
N GLY A 347 1.05 13.62 6.57
CA GLY A 347 2.48 13.34 6.42
C GLY A 347 3.08 12.60 7.62
N ILE A 348 2.59 12.86 8.84
CA ILE A 348 3.02 12.11 10.04
C ILE A 348 2.70 10.61 9.92
N ALA A 349 1.58 10.26 9.30
CA ALA A 349 1.17 8.88 9.13
C ALA A 349 2.09 8.16 8.15
N LEU A 350 2.49 8.83 7.06
CA LEU A 350 3.46 8.29 6.10
C LEU A 350 4.82 7.99 6.74
N ILE A 351 5.32 8.88 7.61
CA ILE A 351 6.56 8.66 8.36
C ILE A 351 6.44 7.44 9.27
N VAL A 352 5.33 7.33 10.01
CA VAL A 352 5.12 6.23 10.96
C VAL A 352 4.90 4.89 10.24
N ILE A 353 4.10 4.85 9.18
CA ILE A 353 3.89 3.65 8.35
C ILE A 353 5.22 3.19 7.74
N GLY A 354 5.98 4.14 7.19
CA GLY A 354 7.31 3.87 6.64
C GLY A 354 8.25 3.21 7.67
N SER A 355 8.17 3.63 8.93
CA SER A 355 8.98 3.04 10.01
C SER A 355 8.66 1.56 10.28
N PHE A 356 7.42 1.11 10.11
CA PHE A 356 7.05 -0.30 10.32
C PHE A 356 7.58 -1.22 9.22
N MET A 357 7.75 -0.68 8.02
CA MET A 357 8.24 -1.41 6.87
C MET A 357 9.76 -1.61 6.88
N ILE A 358 10.49 -1.04 7.85
CA ILE A 358 11.94 -1.24 7.99
C ILE A 358 12.28 -2.61 8.57
N ARG A 359 11.39 -3.23 9.37
CA ARG A 359 11.67 -4.49 10.09
C ARG A 359 12.27 -5.61 9.23
N PRO A 360 11.82 -5.87 7.98
CA PRO A 360 12.38 -6.91 7.12
C PRO A 360 13.88 -6.78 6.84
N ILE A 361 14.51 -5.62 7.10
CA ILE A 361 15.96 -5.44 6.97
C ILE A 361 16.76 -6.48 7.76
N THR A 362 16.19 -7.03 8.85
CA THR A 362 16.82 -8.09 9.65
C THR A 362 16.90 -9.43 8.94
N GLN A 363 16.20 -9.59 7.80
CA GLN A 363 16.25 -10.80 6.97
C GLN A 363 17.34 -10.72 5.89
N LEU A 364 18.04 -9.57 5.76
CA LEU A 364 19.16 -9.46 4.85
C LEU A 364 20.38 -10.19 5.42
N ASN A 365 21.01 -11.02 4.58
CA ASN A 365 22.29 -11.61 4.91
C ASN A 365 23.39 -10.57 4.61
N PHE A 366 23.92 -9.94 5.65
CA PHE A 366 24.96 -8.91 5.52
C PHE A 366 26.34 -9.48 5.18
N ASP A 367 26.56 -10.77 5.36
CA ASP A 367 27.84 -11.43 5.06
C ASP A 367 27.96 -11.81 3.58
N ASP A 368 26.82 -11.99 2.89
CA ASP A 368 26.78 -12.36 1.47
C ASP A 368 26.58 -11.12 0.59
N PHE A 369 27.67 -10.63 -0.02
CA PHE A 369 27.63 -9.51 -0.95
C PHE A 369 26.72 -9.74 -2.17
N THR A 370 26.51 -11.00 -2.58
CA THR A 370 25.61 -11.33 -3.71
C THR A 370 24.13 -11.14 -3.35
N GLU A 371 23.81 -11.04 -2.06
CA GLU A 371 22.47 -10.73 -1.53
C GLU A 371 22.38 -9.26 -1.08
N LEU A 372 23.42 -8.78 -0.37
CA LEU A 372 23.44 -7.45 0.22
C LEU A 372 23.48 -6.33 -0.82
N ILE A 373 24.34 -6.42 -1.85
CA ILE A 373 24.50 -5.35 -2.84
C ILE A 373 23.21 -5.12 -3.66
N PRO A 374 22.53 -6.16 -4.19
CA PRO A 374 21.25 -5.98 -4.86
C PRO A 374 20.18 -5.37 -3.94
N ALA A 375 20.11 -5.84 -2.68
CA ALA A 375 19.19 -5.31 -1.68
C ALA A 375 19.47 -3.83 -1.36
N PHE A 376 20.73 -3.46 -1.19
CA PHE A 376 21.16 -2.09 -0.96
C PHE A 376 20.82 -1.18 -2.15
N LEU A 377 21.18 -1.58 -3.38
CA LEU A 377 20.89 -0.80 -4.58
C LEU A 377 19.39 -0.62 -4.78
N THR A 378 18.60 -1.65 -4.47
CA THR A 378 17.15 -1.54 -4.46
C THR A 378 16.70 -0.35 -3.61
N VAL A 379 17.04 -0.34 -2.33
CA VAL A 379 16.61 0.70 -1.38
C VAL A 379 17.11 2.08 -1.79
N VAL A 380 18.40 2.18 -2.09
CA VAL A 380 19.07 3.46 -2.39
C VAL A 380 18.53 4.09 -3.67
N LEU A 381 18.37 3.31 -4.74
CA LEU A 381 17.86 3.83 -6.00
C LEU A 381 16.38 4.17 -5.90
N MET A 382 15.56 3.43 -5.14
CA MET A 382 14.16 3.84 -4.90
C MET A 382 14.07 5.25 -4.31
N ILE A 383 14.88 5.52 -3.27
CA ILE A 383 14.82 6.78 -2.53
C ILE A 383 15.46 7.92 -3.31
N PHE A 384 16.72 7.76 -3.72
CA PHE A 384 17.50 8.89 -4.27
C PHE A 384 17.21 9.19 -5.74
N THR A 385 16.60 8.26 -6.49
CA THR A 385 16.08 8.56 -7.83
C THR A 385 14.59 8.92 -7.80
N TYR A 386 13.97 8.91 -6.62
CA TYR A 386 12.54 9.12 -6.41
C TYR A 386 11.67 8.22 -7.31
N ASN A 387 12.14 6.99 -7.56
CA ASN A 387 11.56 6.06 -8.52
C ASN A 387 11.63 4.62 -8.00
N ILE A 388 10.50 4.13 -7.47
CA ILE A 388 10.37 2.76 -6.95
C ILE A 388 10.68 1.73 -8.05
N GLY A 389 10.22 1.98 -9.28
CA GLY A 389 10.44 1.09 -10.42
C GLY A 389 11.93 0.88 -10.70
N VAL A 390 12.69 1.97 -10.81
CA VAL A 390 14.15 1.93 -11.01
C VAL A 390 14.84 1.15 -9.90
N GLY A 391 14.46 1.36 -8.64
CA GLY A 391 15.04 0.62 -7.52
C GLY A 391 14.73 -0.87 -7.58
N MET A 392 13.47 -1.25 -7.78
CA MET A 392 13.06 -2.65 -7.88
C MET A 392 13.77 -3.37 -9.02
N THR A 393 13.73 -2.81 -10.23
CA THR A 393 14.32 -3.44 -11.42
C THR A 393 15.83 -3.53 -11.32
N SER A 394 16.50 -2.50 -10.79
CA SER A 394 17.96 -2.53 -10.58
C SER A 394 18.34 -3.65 -9.63
N GLY A 395 17.63 -3.79 -8.50
CA GLY A 395 17.86 -4.88 -7.56
C GLY A 395 17.73 -6.25 -8.21
N MET A 396 16.66 -6.47 -8.98
CA MET A 396 16.44 -7.72 -9.69
C MET A 396 17.55 -8.04 -10.70
N ILE A 397 17.97 -7.05 -11.49
CA ILE A 397 19.05 -7.21 -12.48
C ILE A 397 20.38 -7.48 -11.78
N THR A 398 20.75 -6.66 -10.79
CA THR A 398 22.04 -6.80 -10.11
C THR A 398 22.14 -8.12 -9.36
N TYR A 399 21.04 -8.63 -8.78
CA TYR A 399 21.02 -9.94 -8.15
C TYR A 399 21.41 -11.05 -9.13
N VAL A 400 20.77 -11.08 -10.29
CA VAL A 400 21.04 -12.10 -11.32
C VAL A 400 22.46 -11.96 -11.86
N LEU A 401 22.93 -10.74 -12.15
CA LEU A 401 24.28 -10.51 -12.66
C LEU A 401 25.34 -10.91 -11.63
N LEU A 402 25.19 -10.55 -10.36
CA LEU A 402 26.16 -10.92 -9.33
C LEU A 402 26.22 -12.43 -9.16
N LYS A 403 25.08 -13.10 -9.00
CA LYS A 403 25.06 -14.57 -8.87
C LYS A 403 25.65 -15.25 -10.10
N LEU A 404 25.43 -14.71 -11.31
CA LEU A 404 26.05 -15.21 -12.54
C LEU A 404 27.57 -15.07 -12.51
N PHE A 405 28.08 -13.86 -12.26
CA PHE A 405 29.52 -13.57 -12.33
C PHE A 405 30.32 -14.11 -11.14
N THR A 406 29.67 -14.45 -10.02
CA THR A 406 30.30 -15.15 -8.90
C THR A 406 30.20 -16.68 -9.00
N GLY A 407 29.72 -17.23 -10.12
CA GLY A 407 29.60 -18.68 -10.32
C GLY A 407 28.47 -19.36 -9.53
N ARG A 408 27.55 -18.58 -8.96
CA ARG A 408 26.39 -19.04 -8.16
C ARG A 408 25.08 -19.01 -8.95
N ALA A 409 25.15 -19.10 -10.28
CA ALA A 409 23.99 -19.05 -11.17
C ALA A 409 22.93 -20.12 -10.86
N ALA A 410 23.35 -21.27 -10.33
CA ALA A 410 22.46 -22.36 -9.93
C ALA A 410 21.52 -22.01 -8.76
N GLU A 411 21.84 -20.98 -7.96
CA GLU A 411 20.98 -20.48 -6.89
C GLU A 411 19.83 -19.60 -7.41
N VAL A 412 19.95 -19.12 -8.65
CA VAL A 412 18.96 -18.24 -9.27
C VAL A 412 17.87 -19.08 -9.92
N LYS A 413 16.68 -19.03 -9.34
CA LYS A 413 15.49 -19.71 -9.88
C LYS A 413 15.12 -19.15 -11.26
N ALA A 414 14.55 -20.00 -12.11
CA ALA A 414 14.22 -19.67 -13.49
C ALA A 414 13.35 -18.42 -13.64
N GLY A 415 12.36 -18.21 -12.75
CA GLY A 415 11.54 -17.01 -12.84
C GLY A 415 12.29 -15.72 -12.50
N MET A 416 13.36 -15.77 -11.68
CA MET A 416 14.19 -14.59 -11.40
C MET A 416 14.94 -14.12 -12.65
N TRP A 417 15.38 -15.05 -13.49
CA TRP A 417 15.97 -14.73 -14.80
C TRP A 417 14.96 -14.02 -15.70
N VAL A 418 13.74 -14.55 -15.77
CA VAL A 418 12.66 -13.92 -16.55
C VAL A 418 12.36 -12.52 -16.01
N LEU A 419 12.23 -12.36 -14.69
CA LEU A 419 11.96 -11.07 -14.06
C LEU A 419 13.09 -10.07 -14.27
N ALA A 420 14.36 -10.49 -14.21
CA ALA A 420 15.51 -9.63 -14.50
C ALA A 420 15.54 -9.21 -15.98
N LEU A 421 15.25 -10.13 -16.91
CA LEU A 421 15.15 -9.81 -18.34
C LEU A 421 14.00 -8.82 -18.62
N LEU A 422 12.84 -9.03 -18.00
CA LEU A 422 11.72 -8.09 -18.08
C LEU A 422 12.09 -6.74 -17.44
N SER A 423 12.83 -6.74 -16.34
CA SER A 423 13.32 -5.53 -15.67
C SER A 423 14.24 -4.69 -16.55
N LEU A 424 15.00 -5.29 -17.47
CA LEU A 424 15.81 -4.55 -18.45
C LEU A 424 14.94 -3.70 -19.38
N SER A 425 13.72 -4.14 -19.69
CA SER A 425 12.82 -3.37 -20.56
C SER A 425 12.51 -1.99 -19.98
N LEU A 426 12.40 -1.84 -18.65
CA LEU A 426 12.18 -0.54 -18.03
C LEU A 426 13.28 0.46 -18.39
N PHE A 427 14.55 0.05 -18.41
CA PHE A 427 15.67 0.94 -18.77
C PHE A 427 15.74 1.30 -20.24
N PHE A 428 15.22 0.44 -21.12
CA PHE A 428 15.12 0.75 -22.56
C PHE A 428 13.96 1.70 -22.86
N PHE A 429 12.86 1.63 -22.10
CA PHE A 429 11.65 2.41 -22.33
C PHE A 429 11.47 3.60 -21.38
N LEU A 430 12.32 3.76 -20.37
CA LEU A 430 12.34 4.95 -19.53
C LEU A 430 12.49 6.18 -20.44
N PRO A 431 11.59 7.18 -20.33
CA PRO A 431 11.72 8.40 -21.09
C PRO A 431 13.12 8.98 -20.86
N LYS A 432 13.88 9.19 -21.93
CA LYS A 432 15.11 9.97 -21.85
C LYS A 432 14.68 11.41 -21.58
N MET A 433 14.76 11.83 -20.32
CA MET A 433 14.51 13.22 -19.92
C MET A 433 15.47 14.17 -20.61
#